data_AF-R6RAT6-F1
#
_entry.id   AF-R6RAT6-F1
#
_cell.length_a   1.000
_cell.length_b   1.000
_cell.length_c   1.000
_cell.angle_alpha   90.00
_cell.angle_beta   90.00
_cell.angle_gamma   90.00
#
_symmetry.space_group_name_H-M   'P 1'
#
loop_
_entity.id
_entity.type
_entity.pdbx_description
1 polymer ?
#
loop_
_entity_poly.entity_id
_entity_poly.type
_entity_poly.pdbx_seq_one_letter_code
_entity_poly.pdbx_strand_id
1 'polypeptide(L)'
;MIIYYHMTQMKKYKIYSAIMSVCILLTSCSSGGGGSYETDSKAFSDAIVSSVSSVTATTAPVTTVQVTTAPVTTVPETTKVTTTAKPETAVPSASATATAATEKPKWSENKADETLYVTVDCYERTGAYIGAPAGSILKRGSKIAVTAMTDTDYYKLKNGRYIHKDYTSKTKPSETAQPASNVPTAGSFEEEVNKVTLKPVRTNTKKLDDLVDRILAKIITKGMTNSQKLKAIYDYIIANSSYEMRIIDYDEMMTFGDNAYLSDEDAITAYYAYLILSDGYGVCDNYSSAFTVLARAVGFDCYSIGGNVAYSGGGYTGHKWNNIKVGNTWYEFDTQIEDKYNELNGNTSYFYYGKVRNSNPTLYIYPENLDEVIGWYKGFRFADPMKCVADITVGDKNLKLRYEQKKSNLEIWGNADYTDDYIKYENKKLPTLTVKLSINEGTAPYDYEVIVCHEKDGTQTYLMDETKFSVKDKSATFSLKLPEYGEYTVEYRMRDSSSREIFKMASVSAHDNSALKGELTVKKETRKDRLDYGNTYVKLNYTGGGKTNCFDCIAYGDEETAYGVFGNDECWFNLKKGKKYLIIASITDSKGKVHDFSKEFTYK
;
A
#
# COMPACT_ATOMS: atom_id res chain seq x y z
N MET A 1 3.07 0.32 -18.37
CA MET A 1 3.16 -1.14 -18.61
C MET A 1 4.37 -1.83 -17.91
N ILE A 2 4.95 -1.24 -16.85
CA ILE A 2 6.03 -1.87 -16.05
C ILE A 2 5.67 -1.97 -14.54
N ILE A 3 4.59 -1.32 -14.10
CA ILE A 3 4.14 -1.37 -12.69
C ILE A 3 3.34 -2.66 -12.37
N TYR A 4 2.83 -3.37 -13.38
CA TYR A 4 2.03 -4.59 -13.19
C TYR A 4 2.85 -5.87 -12.94
N TYR A 5 4.19 -5.83 -13.07
CA TYR A 5 5.06 -7.02 -12.97
C TYR A 5 5.67 -7.24 -11.57
N HIS A 6 5.61 -6.24 -10.67
CA HIS A 6 6.22 -6.37 -9.34
C HIS A 6 5.26 -6.81 -8.22
N MET A 7 3.95 -6.79 -8.43
CA MET A 7 2.98 -7.23 -7.42
C MET A 7 2.76 -8.75 -7.36
N THR A 8 3.23 -9.50 -8.36
CA THR A 8 3.07 -10.96 -8.43
C THR A 8 4.13 -11.76 -7.64
N GLN A 9 5.17 -11.12 -7.11
CA GLN A 9 6.27 -11.80 -6.41
C GLN A 9 6.13 -11.88 -4.88
N MET A 10 5.11 -11.26 -4.27
CA MET A 10 4.87 -11.34 -2.81
C MET A 10 4.12 -12.61 -2.37
N LYS A 11 3.83 -13.57 -3.27
CA LYS A 11 3.11 -14.81 -2.95
C LYS A 11 3.95 -15.94 -2.31
N LYS A 12 5.20 -15.71 -1.88
CA LYS A 12 6.09 -16.82 -1.46
C LYS A 12 6.31 -17.06 0.03
N TYR A 13 5.84 -16.22 0.95
CA TYR A 13 6.02 -16.50 2.38
C TYR A 13 4.82 -16.03 3.21
N LYS A 14 3.87 -16.93 3.47
CA LYS A 14 2.96 -16.85 4.63
C LYS A 14 3.58 -17.68 5.75
N ILE A 15 4.07 -17.03 6.81
CA ILE A 15 3.98 -17.40 8.23
C ILE A 15 4.47 -16.16 8.99
N TYR A 16 3.51 -15.44 9.60
CA TYR A 16 3.55 -14.64 10.82
C TYR A 16 2.56 -13.48 10.71
N SER A 17 1.45 -13.61 11.45
CA SER A 17 0.62 -12.49 11.87
C SER A 17 1.36 -11.67 12.93
N ALA A 18 1.17 -10.35 12.85
CA ALA A 18 1.39 -9.30 13.86
C ALA A 18 2.28 -8.18 13.30
N ILE A 19 1.65 -7.01 13.11
CA ILE A 19 2.26 -5.67 13.04
C ILE A 19 3.31 -5.50 11.94
N MET A 20 2.90 -4.95 10.79
CA MET A 20 3.77 -4.08 9.98
C MET A 20 2.93 -3.01 9.29
N SER A 21 3.00 -1.79 9.82
CA SER A 21 2.63 -0.56 9.13
C SER A 21 3.21 -0.55 7.72
N VAL A 22 2.35 -0.43 6.72
CA VAL A 22 2.79 -0.18 5.34
C VAL A 22 3.20 1.28 5.26
N CYS A 23 4.49 1.56 5.42
CA CYS A 23 5.07 2.81 4.93
C CYS A 23 4.91 2.82 3.42
N ILE A 24 3.92 3.56 2.90
CA ILE A 24 3.82 3.88 1.48
C ILE A 24 5.00 4.82 1.15
N LEU A 25 6.13 4.22 0.78
CA LEU A 25 7.19 4.89 0.04
C LEU A 25 7.07 4.47 -1.43
N LEU A 26 6.29 5.22 -2.19
CA LEU A 26 6.56 5.45 -3.61
C LEU A 26 6.42 6.96 -3.86
N THR A 27 7.59 7.61 -3.82
CA THR A 27 7.91 8.98 -4.26
C THR A 27 7.26 10.16 -3.53
N SER A 28 7.07 10.06 -2.21
CA SER A 28 6.85 11.21 -1.32
C SER A 28 8.16 11.66 -0.67
N CYS A 29 8.31 12.97 -0.48
CA CYS A 29 9.54 13.70 -0.19
C CYS A 29 10.42 13.08 0.92
N SER A 30 11.62 12.59 0.57
CA SER A 30 12.65 12.21 1.54
C SER A 30 13.67 13.34 1.70
N SER A 31 13.63 14.07 2.82
CA SER A 31 14.71 14.94 3.25
C SER A 31 15.83 14.10 3.84
N GLY A 32 16.89 13.87 3.06
CA GLY A 32 18.14 13.32 3.57
C GLY A 32 18.89 14.36 4.41
N GLY A 33 19.04 14.10 5.71
CA GLY A 33 19.87 14.89 6.61
C GLY A 33 20.05 14.16 7.93
N GLY A 34 21.23 13.56 8.13
CA GLY A 34 21.56 12.75 9.30
C GLY A 34 21.62 13.56 10.59
N GLY A 35 20.98 13.01 11.62
CA GLY A 35 21.16 13.36 13.02
C GLY A 35 20.80 12.13 13.85
N SER A 36 21.80 11.51 14.47
CA SER A 36 21.63 10.40 15.40
C SER A 36 20.86 10.85 16.64
N TYR A 37 19.74 10.22 16.95
CA TYR A 37 19.12 10.29 18.27
C TYR A 37 18.96 8.87 18.81
N GLU A 38 19.76 8.56 19.83
CA GLU A 38 19.57 7.43 20.72
C GLU A 38 18.26 7.62 21.49
N THR A 39 17.37 6.63 21.42
CA THR A 39 16.17 6.58 22.26
C THR A 39 16.53 5.97 23.61
N ASP A 40 16.83 6.82 24.59
CA ASP A 40 16.81 6.45 26.00
C ASP A 40 15.37 6.53 26.52
N SER A 41 14.79 5.38 26.84
CA SER A 41 13.46 5.28 27.43
C SER A 41 13.56 5.47 28.94
N LYS A 42 13.15 6.64 29.44
CA LYS A 42 12.81 6.82 30.85
C LYS A 42 11.37 7.27 31.02
N ALA A 43 10.66 6.42 31.76
CA ALA A 43 9.28 6.53 32.18
C ALA A 43 8.98 7.87 32.87
N PHE A 44 7.77 8.38 32.59
CA PHE A 44 7.03 9.24 33.49
C PHE A 44 5.56 8.78 33.43
N SER A 45 5.14 8.04 34.45
CA SER A 45 3.74 7.68 34.68
C SER A 45 3.38 8.13 36.09
N ASP A 46 2.70 9.26 36.19
CA ASP A 46 1.93 9.64 37.38
C ASP A 46 0.69 10.39 36.91
N ALA A 47 -0.40 9.65 36.75
CA ALA A 47 -1.75 10.21 36.72
C ALA A 47 -2.69 9.20 37.39
N ILE A 48 -3.00 9.50 38.64
CA ILE A 48 -3.98 8.83 39.48
C ILE A 48 -5.37 9.04 38.87
N VAL A 49 -6.08 7.94 38.57
CA VAL A 49 -7.53 7.96 38.33
C VAL A 49 -8.20 7.09 39.38
N SER A 50 -8.99 7.75 40.21
CA SER A 50 -9.86 7.19 41.24
C SER A 50 -10.94 6.30 40.62
N SER A 51 -11.08 5.09 41.14
CA SER A 51 -12.14 4.13 40.80
C SER A 51 -13.44 4.45 41.54
N VAL A 52 -14.58 4.19 40.88
CA VAL A 52 -15.90 4.09 41.51
C VAL A 52 -16.38 2.65 41.36
N SER A 53 -16.86 2.11 42.49
CA SER A 53 -17.19 0.72 42.74
C SER A 53 -18.40 0.20 41.96
N SER A 54 -18.35 -1.09 41.58
CA SER A 54 -19.54 -1.90 41.35
C SER A 54 -19.46 -3.19 42.17
N VAL A 55 -20.63 -3.60 42.68
CA VAL A 55 -20.85 -4.53 43.78
C VAL A 55 -20.99 -5.97 43.26
N THR A 56 -20.21 -6.85 43.88
CA THR A 56 -20.41 -8.25 44.30
C THR A 56 -21.45 -9.14 43.60
N ALA A 57 -20.98 -10.28 43.07
CA ALA A 57 -21.67 -11.56 43.19
C ALA A 57 -20.64 -12.66 43.50
N THR A 58 -20.90 -13.39 44.58
CA THR A 58 -20.03 -14.36 45.25
C THR A 58 -20.34 -15.78 44.77
N THR A 59 -19.33 -16.58 44.42
CA THR A 59 -19.32 -18.04 44.68
C THR A 59 -17.88 -18.54 44.86
N ALA A 60 -17.72 -19.41 45.85
CA ALA A 60 -16.48 -19.86 46.50
C ALA A 60 -15.77 -21.05 45.78
N PRO A 61 -14.57 -21.48 46.24
CA PRO A 61 -13.46 -21.94 45.39
C PRO A 61 -13.25 -23.47 45.35
N VAL A 62 -12.39 -23.92 44.42
CA VAL A 62 -11.67 -25.20 44.53
C VAL A 62 -10.17 -24.97 44.26
N THR A 63 -9.39 -25.48 45.19
CA THR A 63 -7.93 -25.41 45.32
C THR A 63 -7.27 -26.66 44.74
N THR A 64 -6.13 -26.55 44.03
CA THR A 64 -5.02 -27.53 44.11
C THR A 64 -3.72 -27.01 43.46
N VAL A 65 -2.80 -26.55 44.31
CA VAL A 65 -1.35 -26.85 44.46
C VAL A 65 -0.42 -26.98 43.24
N GLN A 66 0.66 -26.16 43.27
CA GLN A 66 1.92 -26.25 42.51
C GLN A 66 2.88 -27.33 43.05
N VAL A 67 3.73 -27.88 42.18
CA VAL A 67 5.00 -28.51 42.58
C VAL A 67 6.15 -28.03 41.70
N THR A 68 7.17 -27.51 42.37
CA THR A 68 8.48 -27.06 41.85
C THR A 68 9.53 -28.10 42.24
N THR A 69 10.47 -28.45 41.36
CA THR A 69 11.79 -28.97 41.76
C THR A 69 12.85 -28.77 40.66
N ALA A 70 13.90 -28.03 41.01
CA ALA A 70 15.30 -28.21 40.61
C ALA A 70 16.10 -28.35 41.94
N PRO A 71 17.44 -28.55 42.02
CA PRO A 71 18.50 -28.60 41.00
C PRO A 71 19.56 -29.73 41.24
N VAL A 72 20.68 -29.73 40.49
CA VAL A 72 22.10 -29.76 40.97
C VAL A 72 23.08 -30.32 39.89
N THR A 73 23.92 -29.40 39.40
CA THR A 73 25.39 -29.37 39.21
C THR A 73 26.23 -30.67 39.12
N THR A 74 27.14 -30.75 38.14
CA THR A 74 28.64 -30.75 38.31
C THR A 74 29.40 -30.94 36.98
N VAL A 75 30.57 -30.26 36.89
CA VAL A 75 31.63 -30.33 35.84
C VAL A 75 32.94 -30.68 36.57
N PRO A 76 33.92 -31.38 35.94
CA PRO A 76 35.22 -30.76 35.59
C PRO A 76 35.70 -31.18 34.16
N GLU A 77 36.33 -30.31 33.34
CA GLU A 77 37.80 -30.05 33.19
C GLU A 77 38.68 -31.33 33.07
N THR A 78 39.72 -31.50 32.25
CA THR A 78 40.56 -30.72 31.31
C THR A 78 41.50 -31.74 30.63
N THR A 79 41.91 -31.57 29.36
CA THR A 79 43.34 -31.79 28.94
C THR A 79 43.62 -31.29 27.51
N LYS A 80 44.84 -30.79 27.34
CA LYS A 80 45.40 -30.07 26.18
C LYS A 80 46.67 -30.81 25.74
N VAL A 81 46.84 -31.12 24.45
CA VAL A 81 48.16 -31.47 23.85
C VAL A 81 48.28 -30.94 22.41
N THR A 82 49.36 -30.18 22.21
CA THR A 82 49.97 -29.56 21.01
C THR A 82 50.68 -30.64 20.15
N THR A 83 50.85 -30.65 18.82
CA THR A 83 51.57 -29.79 17.83
C THR A 83 51.57 -30.64 16.51
N THR A 84 51.52 -30.18 15.25
CA THR A 84 52.63 -29.62 14.44
C THR A 84 52.18 -29.41 12.96
N ALA A 85 52.60 -28.28 12.37
CA ALA A 85 52.94 -27.95 10.95
C ALA A 85 51.97 -28.07 9.73
N LYS A 86 51.62 -26.86 9.24
CA LYS A 86 51.37 -26.24 7.89
C LYS A 86 52.14 -26.91 6.68
N PRO A 87 51.75 -26.80 5.35
CA PRO A 87 51.17 -25.63 4.67
C PRO A 87 50.05 -25.75 3.61
N GLU A 88 49.29 -24.64 3.57
CA GLU A 88 48.72 -23.88 2.43
C GLU A 88 47.69 -24.51 1.48
N THR A 89 46.46 -24.01 1.58
CA THR A 89 45.95 -23.05 0.58
C THR A 89 44.82 -22.20 1.18
N ALA A 90 44.88 -20.90 0.97
CA ALA A 90 44.07 -19.88 1.61
C ALA A 90 42.81 -19.54 0.81
N VAL A 91 41.70 -19.31 1.52
CA VAL A 91 40.63 -18.37 1.11
C VAL A 91 40.31 -17.52 2.35
N PRO A 92 40.64 -16.22 2.39
CA PRO A 92 40.37 -15.40 3.54
C PRO A 92 38.93 -14.87 3.55
N SER A 93 38.37 -14.98 4.75
CA SER A 93 37.19 -14.33 5.31
C SER A 93 37.26 -12.80 5.22
N ALA A 94 36.06 -12.21 5.24
CA ALA A 94 35.69 -10.81 5.32
C ALA A 94 36.72 -9.89 6.00
N SER A 95 37.02 -8.77 5.32
CA SER A 95 37.66 -7.60 5.90
C SER A 95 36.98 -6.33 5.39
N ALA A 96 36.56 -5.50 6.36
CA ALA A 96 36.39 -4.06 6.35
C ALA A 96 35.96 -3.39 5.03
N THR A 97 34.70 -2.95 4.98
CA THR A 97 34.23 -1.95 4.02
C THR A 97 34.92 -0.61 4.35
N ALA A 98 35.97 -0.30 3.62
CA ALA A 98 36.54 1.04 3.59
C ALA A 98 35.55 1.98 2.89
N THR A 99 35.10 3.01 3.60
CA THR A 99 34.33 4.12 3.05
C THR A 99 35.16 4.79 1.95
N ALA A 100 34.74 4.66 0.70
CA ALA A 100 35.33 5.38 -0.42
C ALA A 100 35.10 6.88 -0.19
N ALA A 101 36.19 7.63 0.05
CA ALA A 101 36.16 9.09 0.03
C ALA A 101 35.82 9.53 -1.40
N THR A 102 34.66 10.18 -1.56
CA THR A 102 34.21 10.78 -2.82
C THR A 102 35.27 11.77 -3.31
N GLU A 103 35.87 11.50 -4.48
CA GLU A 103 36.85 12.40 -5.08
C GLU A 103 36.16 13.75 -5.36
N LYS A 104 36.75 14.86 -4.88
CA LYS A 104 36.18 16.21 -5.13
C LYS A 104 36.07 16.44 -6.64
N PRO A 105 34.96 17.01 -7.14
CA PRO A 105 34.80 17.32 -8.56
C PRO A 105 35.94 18.23 -9.02
N LYS A 106 36.58 17.87 -10.15
CA LYS A 106 37.66 18.62 -10.78
C LYS A 106 37.07 19.38 -11.98
N TRP A 107 37.28 20.69 -12.03
CA TRP A 107 36.93 21.58 -13.16
C TRP A 107 38.20 22.23 -13.71
N SER A 108 38.15 22.71 -14.95
CA SER A 108 39.23 23.51 -15.52
C SER A 108 39.00 25.00 -15.30
N GLU A 109 40.07 25.78 -15.19
CA GLU A 109 40.03 27.24 -15.03
C GLU A 109 40.80 27.90 -16.16
N ASN A 110 40.08 28.64 -16.99
CA ASN A 110 40.65 29.49 -18.03
C ASN A 110 40.78 30.91 -17.48
N LYS A 111 41.99 31.47 -17.53
CA LYS A 111 42.26 32.80 -16.99
C LYS A 111 41.34 33.84 -17.64
N ALA A 112 40.69 34.63 -16.81
CA ALA A 112 39.85 35.75 -17.21
C ALA A 112 40.24 36.97 -16.36
N ASP A 113 40.05 38.16 -16.90
CA ASP A 113 40.21 39.41 -16.16
C ASP A 113 39.08 40.34 -16.57
N GLU A 114 37.91 40.06 -16.01
CA GLU A 114 36.68 40.80 -16.28
C GLU A 114 36.08 41.33 -14.98
N THR A 115 35.38 42.46 -15.09
CA THR A 115 34.59 43.02 -13.99
C THR A 115 33.12 42.99 -14.36
N LEU A 116 32.31 42.32 -13.54
CA LEU A 116 30.88 42.10 -13.77
C LEU A 116 30.05 42.63 -12.59
N TYR A 117 28.73 42.67 -12.78
CA TYR A 117 27.75 43.04 -11.75
C TYR A 117 26.84 41.86 -11.45
N VAL A 118 26.56 41.66 -10.16
CA VAL A 118 25.65 40.63 -9.68
C VAL A 118 24.21 41.02 -10.01
N THR A 119 23.45 40.15 -10.68
CA THR A 119 22.11 40.47 -11.21
C THR A 119 20.98 40.17 -10.22
N VAL A 120 21.23 39.29 -9.25
CA VAL A 120 20.32 38.86 -8.17
C VAL A 120 21.12 38.57 -6.89
N ASP A 121 20.51 38.71 -5.72
CA ASP A 121 21.14 38.27 -4.47
C ASP A 121 21.47 36.77 -4.57
N CYS A 122 22.75 36.41 -4.47
CA CYS A 122 23.18 35.01 -4.63
C CYS A 122 24.38 34.71 -3.72
N TYR A 123 24.50 33.47 -3.27
CA TYR A 123 25.67 33.03 -2.51
C TYR A 123 26.83 32.69 -3.44
N GLU A 124 28.02 33.18 -3.08
CA GLU A 124 29.25 32.63 -3.65
C GLU A 124 29.40 31.15 -3.25
N ARG A 125 30.16 30.39 -4.03
CA ARG A 125 30.32 28.95 -3.87
C ARG A 125 31.77 28.61 -3.60
N THR A 126 31.98 27.57 -2.80
CA THR A 126 33.34 27.07 -2.48
C THR A 126 33.97 26.27 -3.63
N GLY A 127 33.20 25.89 -4.64
CA GLY A 127 33.67 25.21 -5.86
C GLY A 127 32.82 25.57 -7.09
N ALA A 128 33.35 25.31 -8.28
CA ALA A 128 32.69 25.58 -9.57
C ALA A 128 31.85 24.39 -10.04
N TYR A 129 30.87 24.00 -9.23
CA TYR A 129 29.92 22.95 -9.58
C TYR A 129 28.60 23.18 -8.85
N ILE A 130 27.52 22.69 -9.43
CA ILE A 130 26.18 22.79 -8.84
C ILE A 130 26.17 22.02 -7.51
N GLY A 131 25.73 22.67 -6.43
CA GLY A 131 25.66 22.08 -5.09
C GLY A 131 26.90 22.31 -4.21
N ALA A 132 27.92 23.04 -4.67
CA ALA A 132 29.06 23.39 -3.83
C ALA A 132 28.61 24.20 -2.58
N PRO A 133 29.24 23.97 -1.40
CA PRO A 133 28.91 24.72 -0.18
C PRO A 133 28.91 26.23 -0.41
N ALA A 134 27.91 26.90 0.16
CA ALA A 134 27.73 28.35 0.07
C ALA A 134 28.77 29.10 0.93
N GLY A 135 29.23 30.24 0.44
CA GLY A 135 30.01 31.23 1.18
C GLY A 135 29.17 32.44 1.55
N SER A 136 29.73 33.63 1.39
CA SER A 136 29.05 34.90 1.65
C SER A 136 28.00 35.22 0.59
N ILE A 137 26.96 35.94 0.99
CA ILE A 137 25.98 36.48 0.03
C ILE A 137 26.58 37.67 -0.73
N LEU A 138 26.43 37.64 -2.06
CA LEU A 138 26.71 38.76 -2.94
C LEU A 138 25.37 39.43 -3.26
N LYS A 139 25.29 40.73 -3.01
CA LYS A 139 24.06 41.50 -3.22
C LYS A 139 23.91 41.91 -4.68
N ARG A 140 22.68 41.94 -5.19
CA ARG A 140 22.36 42.50 -6.50
C ARG A 140 22.97 43.89 -6.65
N GLY A 141 23.55 44.15 -7.81
CA GLY A 141 24.27 45.39 -8.10
C GLY A 141 25.73 45.42 -7.61
N SER A 142 26.17 44.43 -6.82
CA SER A 142 27.57 44.33 -6.39
C SER A 142 28.48 44.15 -7.59
N LYS A 143 29.55 44.94 -7.62
CA LYS A 143 30.61 44.82 -8.63
C LYS A 143 31.60 43.75 -8.18
N ILE A 144 31.85 42.77 -9.04
CA ILE A 144 32.71 41.62 -8.75
C ILE A 144 33.84 41.53 -9.77
N ALA A 145 35.04 41.18 -9.29
CA ALA A 145 36.21 40.95 -10.12
C ALA A 145 36.41 39.44 -10.35
N VAL A 146 36.45 39.04 -11.61
CA VAL A 146 36.59 37.65 -12.05
C VAL A 146 38.03 37.40 -12.48
N THR A 147 38.63 36.31 -11.98
CA THR A 147 40.02 35.90 -12.25
C THR A 147 40.12 34.67 -13.16
N ALA A 148 39.04 33.90 -13.29
CA ALA A 148 38.95 32.77 -14.21
C ALA A 148 37.49 32.48 -14.59
N MET A 149 37.29 31.88 -15.76
CA MET A 149 36.05 31.22 -16.14
C MET A 149 36.29 29.71 -16.19
N THR A 150 35.33 28.95 -15.70
CA THR A 150 35.40 27.49 -15.66
C THR A 150 34.63 26.86 -16.81
N ASP A 151 34.95 25.61 -17.15
CA ASP A 151 34.19 24.78 -18.09
C ASP A 151 32.79 24.39 -17.59
N THR A 152 32.49 24.68 -16.32
CA THR A 152 31.19 24.45 -15.67
C THR A 152 30.36 25.73 -15.54
N ASP A 153 30.70 26.78 -16.30
CA ASP A 153 29.96 28.05 -16.36
C ASP A 153 29.97 28.90 -15.07
N TYR A 154 30.97 28.69 -14.22
CA TYR A 154 31.26 29.57 -13.09
C TYR A 154 32.40 30.53 -13.39
N TYR A 155 32.29 31.73 -12.82
CA TYR A 155 33.37 32.67 -12.67
C TYR A 155 34.04 32.50 -11.31
N LYS A 156 35.37 32.42 -11.30
CA LYS A 156 36.18 32.49 -10.09
C LYS A 156 36.40 33.94 -9.70
N LEU A 157 36.14 34.26 -8.44
CA LEU A 157 36.33 35.56 -7.85
C LEU A 157 37.74 35.69 -7.28
N LYS A 158 38.19 36.93 -7.03
CA LYS A 158 39.52 37.20 -6.44
C LYS A 158 39.74 36.53 -5.07
N ASN A 159 38.68 36.29 -4.31
CA ASN A 159 38.73 35.58 -3.03
C ASN A 159 38.78 34.04 -3.17
N GLY A 160 38.87 33.51 -4.38
CA GLY A 160 38.93 32.08 -4.68
C GLY A 160 37.59 31.36 -4.65
N ARG A 161 36.46 32.08 -4.48
CA ARG A 161 35.09 31.55 -4.55
C ARG A 161 34.52 31.64 -5.97
N TYR A 162 33.36 31.03 -6.18
CA TYR A 162 32.75 30.92 -7.50
C TYR A 162 31.33 31.49 -7.53
N ILE A 163 30.95 32.07 -8.66
CA ILE A 163 29.58 32.52 -8.95
C ILE A 163 29.19 32.01 -10.34
N HIS A 164 27.98 31.50 -10.49
CA HIS A 164 27.49 31.04 -11.79
C HIS A 164 27.30 32.24 -12.72
N LYS A 165 27.64 32.10 -14.01
CA LYS A 165 27.58 33.20 -14.99
C LYS A 165 26.19 33.83 -15.13
N ASP A 166 25.12 33.05 -14.91
CA ASP A 166 23.73 33.54 -15.02
C ASP A 166 23.38 34.61 -13.98
N TYR A 167 24.14 34.68 -12.88
CA TYR A 167 23.96 35.69 -11.84
C TYR A 167 24.81 36.92 -12.06
N THR A 168 25.43 37.07 -13.23
CA THR A 168 26.32 38.20 -13.53
C THR A 168 25.97 38.87 -14.86
N SER A 169 26.32 40.14 -14.99
CA SER A 169 26.13 40.94 -16.20
C SER A 169 27.30 41.91 -16.38
N LYS A 170 27.58 42.31 -17.63
CA LYS A 170 28.53 43.37 -17.95
C LYS A 170 28.00 44.77 -17.59
N THR A 171 26.68 44.92 -17.40
CA THR A 171 26.03 46.18 -17.04
C THR A 171 25.45 46.12 -15.62
N LYS A 172 25.58 47.22 -14.86
CA LYS A 172 25.01 47.32 -13.50
C LYS A 172 23.48 47.26 -13.60
N PRO A 173 22.79 46.36 -12.87
CA PRO A 173 21.33 46.39 -12.77
C PRO A 173 20.85 47.75 -12.23
N SER A 174 19.83 48.35 -12.84
CA SER A 174 19.27 49.64 -12.40
C SER A 174 18.80 49.59 -10.94
N GLU A 175 19.09 50.65 -10.19
CA GLU A 175 18.88 50.81 -8.74
C GLU A 175 17.47 51.33 -8.39
N THR A 176 16.52 51.27 -9.33
CA THR A 176 15.12 51.67 -9.10
C THR A 176 14.28 50.47 -8.68
N ALA A 177 13.80 50.54 -7.43
CA ALA A 177 12.78 49.71 -6.79
C ALA A 177 13.08 48.21 -6.64
N GLN A 178 12.95 47.74 -5.39
CA GLN A 178 12.40 46.43 -5.03
C GLN A 178 11.46 45.93 -6.15
N PRO A 179 11.53 44.66 -6.60
CA PRO A 179 10.60 44.20 -7.63
C PRO A 179 9.20 44.50 -7.10
N ALA A 180 8.55 45.46 -7.75
CA ALA A 180 7.13 45.68 -7.58
C ALA A 180 6.47 44.30 -7.70
N SER A 181 5.43 44.09 -6.90
CA SER A 181 4.43 43.07 -7.14
C SER A 181 4.38 42.75 -8.63
N ASN A 182 4.57 41.48 -8.99
CA ASN A 182 4.38 41.02 -10.36
C ASN A 182 2.90 41.22 -10.72
N VAL A 183 2.50 42.45 -11.04
CA VAL A 183 1.28 42.77 -11.77
C VAL A 183 1.73 43.13 -13.18
N PRO A 184 1.55 42.23 -14.15
CA PRO A 184 1.81 42.52 -15.55
C PRO A 184 0.83 43.58 -16.07
N THR A 185 1.33 44.50 -16.90
CA THR A 185 0.54 45.48 -17.65
C THR A 185 -0.28 44.76 -18.73
N ALA A 186 -1.61 44.95 -18.71
CA ALA A 186 -2.64 44.39 -19.60
C ALA A 186 -2.65 42.84 -19.69
N GLY A 187 -3.53 42.19 -18.93
CA GLY A 187 -3.66 40.73 -18.87
C GLY A 187 -3.07 40.10 -17.60
N SER A 188 -3.07 40.84 -16.48
CA SER A 188 -2.62 40.31 -15.19
C SER A 188 -3.51 39.15 -14.72
N PHE A 189 -2.94 38.18 -13.99
CA PHE A 189 -3.71 37.08 -13.38
C PHE A 189 -4.95 37.61 -12.63
N GLU A 190 -4.78 38.72 -11.89
CA GLU A 190 -5.86 39.35 -11.12
C GLU A 190 -7.00 39.86 -12.01
N GLU A 191 -6.70 40.51 -13.14
CA GLU A 191 -7.72 40.98 -14.10
C GLU A 191 -8.52 39.82 -14.68
N GLU A 192 -7.85 38.74 -15.09
CA GLU A 192 -8.52 37.60 -15.73
C GLU A 192 -9.32 36.77 -14.74
N VAL A 193 -8.78 36.50 -13.55
CA VAL A 193 -9.47 35.68 -12.54
C VAL A 193 -10.73 36.38 -12.01
N ASN A 194 -10.74 37.72 -12.02
CA ASN A 194 -11.92 38.52 -11.65
C ASN A 194 -13.09 38.42 -12.64
N LYS A 195 -12.87 37.89 -13.85
CA LYS A 195 -13.93 37.63 -14.84
C LYS A 195 -14.55 36.24 -14.68
N VAL A 196 -13.96 35.36 -13.87
CA VAL A 196 -14.44 33.98 -13.68
C VAL A 196 -15.81 33.96 -13.02
N THR A 197 -16.76 33.22 -13.61
CA THR A 197 -18.02 32.89 -12.96
C THR A 197 -17.80 31.74 -11.99
N LEU A 198 -17.91 32.02 -10.69
CA LEU A 198 -17.69 31.04 -9.63
C LEU A 198 -18.82 30.00 -9.58
N LYS A 199 -18.45 28.72 -9.43
CA LYS A 199 -19.37 27.60 -9.26
C LYS A 199 -18.95 26.79 -8.02
N PRO A 200 -19.44 27.14 -6.81
CA PRO A 200 -19.09 26.46 -5.58
C PRO A 200 -19.28 24.94 -5.67
N VAL A 201 -18.26 24.18 -5.26
CA VAL A 201 -18.29 22.73 -5.11
C VAL A 201 -17.88 22.38 -3.69
N ARG A 202 -18.70 21.57 -3.01
CA ARG A 202 -18.45 21.10 -1.64
C ARG A 202 -17.92 19.68 -1.63
N THR A 203 -17.24 19.32 -0.56
CA THR A 203 -16.66 17.98 -0.41
C THR A 203 -17.72 16.92 -0.14
N ASN A 204 -18.93 17.34 0.28
CA ASN A 204 -20.03 16.50 0.74
C ASN A 204 -19.70 15.69 2.01
N THR A 205 -18.54 15.91 2.62
CA THR A 205 -18.15 15.33 3.91
C THR A 205 -18.43 16.35 4.99
N LYS A 206 -19.43 16.09 5.84
CA LYS A 206 -19.95 17.08 6.79
C LYS A 206 -18.87 17.70 7.67
N LYS A 207 -18.00 16.89 8.28
CA LYS A 207 -16.94 17.37 9.19
C LYS A 207 -15.97 18.34 8.49
N LEU A 208 -15.60 18.05 7.24
CA LEU A 208 -14.74 18.90 6.45
C LEU A 208 -15.48 20.15 5.97
N ASP A 209 -16.71 20.00 5.49
CA ASP A 209 -17.51 21.13 5.02
C ASP A 209 -17.82 22.13 6.15
N ASP A 210 -18.13 21.66 7.36
CA ASP A 210 -18.31 22.52 8.54
C ASP A 210 -17.01 23.29 8.88
N LEU A 211 -15.84 22.66 8.72
CA LEU A 211 -14.54 23.29 8.94
C LEU A 211 -14.26 24.36 7.87
N VAL A 212 -14.48 24.02 6.59
CA VAL A 212 -14.35 24.95 5.47
C VAL A 212 -15.24 26.17 5.66
N ASP A 213 -16.49 25.99 6.08
CA ASP A 213 -17.42 27.11 6.30
C ASP A 213 -16.94 28.05 7.41
N ARG A 214 -16.42 27.49 8.51
CA ARG A 214 -15.82 28.28 9.60
C ARG A 214 -14.61 29.08 9.16
N ILE A 215 -13.81 28.53 8.25
CA ILE A 215 -12.61 29.19 7.72
C ILE A 215 -13.01 30.29 6.75
N LEU A 216 -13.83 29.97 5.75
CA LEU A 216 -14.27 30.93 4.73
C LEU A 216 -15.04 32.10 5.34
N ALA A 217 -15.85 31.87 6.37
CA ALA A 217 -16.54 32.95 7.09
C ALA A 217 -15.59 33.96 7.77
N LYS A 218 -14.36 33.55 8.11
CA LYS A 218 -13.34 34.43 8.70
C LYS A 218 -12.56 35.22 7.66
N ILE A 219 -12.27 34.60 6.52
CA ILE A 219 -11.30 35.14 5.54
C ILE A 219 -11.98 35.76 4.32
N ILE A 220 -13.23 35.42 4.03
CA ILE A 220 -13.99 35.93 2.88
C ILE A 220 -15.09 36.89 3.34
N THR A 221 -15.06 38.12 2.83
CA THR A 221 -16.08 39.13 3.11
C THR A 221 -16.91 39.48 1.88
N LYS A 222 -18.11 40.02 2.11
CA LYS A 222 -18.99 40.50 1.04
C LYS A 222 -18.29 41.64 0.28
N GLY A 223 -18.19 41.49 -1.03
CA GLY A 223 -17.58 42.51 -1.91
C GLY A 223 -16.14 42.19 -2.35
N MET A 224 -15.52 41.13 -1.80
CA MET A 224 -14.22 40.67 -2.31
C MET A 224 -14.30 40.24 -3.78
N THR A 225 -13.32 40.67 -4.56
CA THR A 225 -13.09 40.18 -5.93
C THR A 225 -12.61 38.73 -5.90
N ASN A 226 -12.63 38.04 -7.05
CA ASN A 226 -12.14 36.66 -7.13
C ASN A 226 -10.64 36.55 -6.78
N SER A 227 -9.82 37.51 -7.24
CA SER A 227 -8.40 37.58 -6.91
C SER A 227 -8.18 37.74 -5.40
N GLN A 228 -8.98 38.58 -4.73
CA GLN A 228 -8.92 38.76 -3.28
C GLN A 228 -9.32 37.50 -2.52
N LYS A 229 -10.32 36.76 -3.00
CA LYS A 229 -10.74 35.49 -2.38
C LYS A 229 -9.64 34.43 -2.45
N LEU A 230 -9.02 34.25 -3.62
CA LEU A 230 -7.91 33.29 -3.78
C LEU A 230 -6.71 33.67 -2.92
N LYS A 231 -6.39 34.97 -2.88
CA LYS A 231 -5.30 35.47 -2.04
C LYS A 231 -5.59 35.23 -0.56
N ALA A 232 -6.81 35.50 -0.09
CA ALA A 232 -7.20 35.25 1.29
C ALA A 232 -7.09 33.77 1.68
N ILE A 233 -7.48 32.86 0.78
CA ILE A 233 -7.30 31.40 0.96
C ILE A 233 -5.81 31.04 1.04
N TYR A 234 -5.00 31.57 0.12
CA TYR A 234 -3.57 31.33 0.06
C TYR A 234 -2.85 31.80 1.33
N ASP A 235 -3.11 33.04 1.75
CA ASP A 235 -2.60 33.65 2.97
C ASP A 235 -3.01 32.83 4.21
N TYR A 236 -4.27 32.39 4.27
CA TYR A 236 -4.78 31.61 5.39
C TYR A 236 -4.02 30.29 5.55
N ILE A 237 -3.81 29.56 4.45
CA ILE A 237 -3.10 28.28 4.49
C ILE A 237 -1.67 28.50 5.01
N ILE A 238 -0.93 29.46 4.45
CA ILE A 238 0.45 29.76 4.86
C ILE A 238 0.50 30.18 6.34
N ALA A 239 -0.44 31.01 6.80
CA ALA A 239 -0.43 31.52 8.17
C ALA A 239 -0.87 30.49 9.23
N ASN A 240 -1.52 29.40 8.83
CA ASN A 240 -2.12 28.42 9.75
C ASN A 240 -1.60 27.00 9.52
N SER A 241 -0.52 26.85 8.75
CA SER A 241 0.07 25.55 8.44
C SER A 241 1.54 25.49 8.84
N SER A 242 2.06 24.30 9.04
CA SER A 242 3.48 24.02 9.24
C SER A 242 3.85 22.70 8.56
N TYR A 243 5.01 22.70 7.90
CA TYR A 243 5.47 21.52 7.18
C TYR A 243 5.94 20.44 8.15
N GLU A 244 5.16 19.36 8.26
CA GLU A 244 5.47 18.24 9.14
C GLU A 244 4.97 16.92 8.54
N MET A 245 5.84 15.90 8.60
CA MET A 245 5.50 14.56 8.14
C MET A 245 4.67 13.86 9.21
N ARG A 246 3.60 13.19 8.77
CA ARG A 246 2.73 12.38 9.63
C ARG A 246 2.59 10.98 9.08
N ILE A 247 2.39 10.03 9.98
CA ILE A 247 1.96 8.68 9.59
C ILE A 247 0.49 8.79 9.20
N ILE A 248 0.17 8.34 7.99
CA ILE A 248 -1.19 8.30 7.47
C ILE A 248 -1.68 6.86 7.55
N ASP A 249 -2.78 6.67 8.26
CA ASP A 249 -3.52 5.42 8.20
C ASP A 249 -4.33 5.39 6.89
N TYR A 250 -4.05 4.39 6.05
CA TYR A 250 -4.71 4.22 4.77
C TYR A 250 -6.19 3.87 4.93
N ASP A 251 -6.52 3.07 5.94
CA ASP A 251 -7.91 2.71 6.23
C ASP A 251 -8.64 3.96 6.72
N GLU A 252 -8.04 4.78 7.58
CA GLU A 252 -8.65 6.07 7.98
C GLU A 252 -8.88 7.00 6.78
N MET A 253 -7.88 7.13 5.89
CA MET A 253 -7.98 7.96 4.68
C MET A 253 -9.12 7.50 3.78
N MET A 254 -9.14 6.20 3.47
CA MET A 254 -10.11 5.66 2.54
C MET A 254 -11.48 5.46 3.21
N THR A 255 -11.55 5.47 4.54
CA THR A 255 -12.81 5.48 5.29
C THR A 255 -13.31 6.89 5.63
N PHE A 256 -12.56 7.96 5.29
CA PHE A 256 -12.86 9.33 5.68
C PHE A 256 -14.15 9.91 5.07
N GLY A 257 -15.14 10.15 5.92
CA GLY A 257 -16.41 10.79 5.56
C GLY A 257 -17.60 9.86 5.75
N ASP A 258 -18.79 10.33 5.36
CA ASP A 258 -20.03 9.58 5.55
C ASP A 258 -20.33 8.65 4.36
N ASN A 259 -19.69 8.89 3.19
CA ASN A 259 -19.92 8.14 1.96
C ASN A 259 -18.63 7.96 1.14
N ALA A 260 -18.62 6.97 0.24
CA ALA A 260 -17.56 6.71 -0.71
C ALA A 260 -17.59 7.70 -1.87
N TYR A 261 -16.44 8.33 -2.12
CA TYR A 261 -16.24 9.16 -3.29
C TYR A 261 -16.23 8.33 -4.57
N LEU A 262 -16.70 8.94 -5.67
CA LEU A 262 -16.61 8.36 -7.01
C LEU A 262 -15.16 8.33 -7.53
N SER A 263 -14.24 9.02 -6.87
CA SER A 263 -12.83 9.13 -7.24
C SER A 263 -11.95 9.04 -6.01
N ASP A 264 -10.93 8.19 -6.09
CA ASP A 264 -9.88 8.10 -5.06
C ASP A 264 -9.16 9.44 -4.90
N GLU A 265 -8.93 10.18 -5.99
CA GLU A 265 -8.27 11.49 -5.92
C GLU A 265 -9.14 12.51 -5.16
N ASP A 266 -10.46 12.47 -5.33
CA ASP A 266 -11.38 13.30 -4.53
C ASP A 266 -11.36 12.89 -3.05
N ALA A 267 -11.33 11.59 -2.74
CA ALA A 267 -11.25 11.08 -1.36
C ALA A 267 -9.94 11.50 -0.66
N ILE A 268 -8.81 11.25 -1.32
CA ILE A 268 -7.47 11.60 -0.87
C ILE A 268 -7.36 13.11 -0.64
N THR A 269 -7.85 13.92 -1.59
CA THR A 269 -7.87 15.38 -1.49
C THR A 269 -8.73 15.84 -0.30
N ALA A 270 -9.92 15.26 -0.11
CA ALA A 270 -10.78 15.61 1.02
C ALA A 270 -10.09 15.28 2.36
N TYR A 271 -9.53 14.08 2.50
CA TYR A 271 -8.87 13.67 3.73
C TYR A 271 -7.63 14.53 4.05
N TYR A 272 -6.75 14.73 3.08
CA TYR A 272 -5.54 15.53 3.31
C TYR A 272 -5.84 17.01 3.60
N ALA A 273 -6.87 17.57 2.98
CA ALA A 273 -7.36 18.90 3.33
C ALA A 273 -7.88 18.95 4.76
N TYR A 274 -8.66 17.94 5.18
CA TYR A 274 -9.17 17.87 6.54
C TYR A 274 -8.05 17.88 7.59
N LEU A 275 -7.02 17.05 7.39
CA LEU A 275 -5.90 16.95 8.32
C LEU A 275 -5.27 18.32 8.59
N ILE A 276 -4.75 18.99 7.57
CA ILE A 276 -4.04 20.27 7.74
C ILE A 276 -4.96 21.42 8.13
N LEU A 277 -6.21 21.45 7.66
CA LEU A 277 -7.15 22.50 8.08
C LEU A 277 -7.59 22.30 9.55
N SER A 278 -7.48 21.09 10.09
CA SER A 278 -7.92 20.76 11.44
C SER A 278 -6.84 21.01 12.51
N ASP A 279 -5.59 20.63 12.25
CA ASP A 279 -4.50 20.69 13.21
C ASP A 279 -3.33 21.59 12.79
N GLY A 280 -3.28 22.03 11.53
CA GLY A 280 -2.26 22.94 11.00
C GLY A 280 -0.98 22.26 10.53
N TYR A 281 -0.91 20.93 10.40
CA TYR A 281 0.33 20.25 10.01
C TYR A 281 0.18 19.48 8.69
N GLY A 282 1.25 19.33 7.92
CA GLY A 282 1.21 18.42 6.76
C GLY A 282 2.34 18.63 5.76
N VAL A 283 2.29 17.85 4.69
CA VAL A 283 3.26 17.93 3.58
C VAL A 283 2.62 18.54 2.33
N CYS A 284 3.34 18.60 1.20
CA CYS A 284 2.86 19.23 -0.03
C CYS A 284 1.47 18.73 -0.50
N ASP A 285 1.17 17.44 -0.31
CA ASP A 285 -0.17 16.87 -0.56
C ASP A 285 -1.26 17.54 0.27
N ASN A 286 -1.00 17.82 1.56
CA ASN A 286 -1.95 18.48 2.45
C ASN A 286 -2.18 19.94 2.08
N TYR A 287 -1.09 20.69 1.88
CA TYR A 287 -1.13 22.09 1.47
C TYR A 287 -1.94 22.26 0.17
N SER A 288 -1.61 21.44 -0.84
CA SER A 288 -2.28 21.50 -2.13
C SER A 288 -3.74 21.03 -2.04
N SER A 289 -4.04 20.05 -1.18
CA SER A 289 -5.43 19.60 -0.95
C SER A 289 -6.27 20.67 -0.26
N ALA A 290 -5.73 21.34 0.77
CA ALA A 290 -6.40 22.44 1.46
C ALA A 290 -6.73 23.60 0.51
N PHE A 291 -5.78 23.99 -0.33
CA PHE A 291 -6.02 25.02 -1.35
C PHE A 291 -7.09 24.59 -2.34
N THR A 292 -7.04 23.34 -2.82
CA THR A 292 -8.05 22.78 -3.73
C THR A 292 -9.45 22.84 -3.12
N VAL A 293 -9.62 22.35 -1.90
CA VAL A 293 -10.92 22.30 -1.20
C VAL A 293 -11.46 23.70 -0.93
N LEU A 294 -10.65 24.62 -0.39
CA LEU A 294 -11.09 25.99 -0.11
C LEU A 294 -11.41 26.76 -1.39
N ALA A 295 -10.59 26.63 -2.43
CA ALA A 295 -10.80 27.31 -3.71
C ALA A 295 -12.07 26.77 -4.43
N ARG A 296 -12.28 25.46 -4.44
CA ARG A 296 -13.50 24.84 -4.98
C ARG A 296 -14.75 25.22 -4.19
N ALA A 297 -14.66 25.32 -2.86
CA ALA A 297 -15.76 25.76 -2.01
C ALA A 297 -16.20 27.21 -2.31
N VAL A 298 -15.27 28.09 -2.72
CA VAL A 298 -15.59 29.44 -3.22
C VAL A 298 -16.08 29.41 -4.67
N GLY A 299 -15.67 28.41 -5.45
CA GLY A 299 -16.19 28.12 -6.78
C GLY A 299 -15.19 28.21 -7.91
N PHE A 300 -13.89 28.12 -7.62
CA PHE A 300 -12.86 27.98 -8.64
C PHE A 300 -12.68 26.53 -9.05
N ASP A 301 -12.45 26.30 -10.33
CA ASP A 301 -12.09 24.98 -10.85
C ASP A 301 -10.58 24.74 -10.62
N CYS A 302 -10.28 24.31 -9.39
CA CYS A 302 -8.92 24.10 -8.90
C CYS A 302 -8.57 22.61 -8.85
N TYR A 303 -7.33 22.27 -9.16
CA TYR A 303 -6.82 20.89 -9.13
C TYR A 303 -5.49 20.84 -8.40
N SER A 304 -5.33 19.87 -7.49
CA SER A 304 -4.01 19.50 -6.97
C SER A 304 -3.34 18.57 -7.98
N ILE A 305 -2.15 18.96 -8.42
CA ILE A 305 -1.39 18.29 -9.48
C ILE A 305 -0.08 17.80 -8.91
N GLY A 306 0.18 16.50 -9.08
CA GLY A 306 1.47 15.88 -8.76
C GLY A 306 2.47 15.97 -9.90
N GLY A 307 3.73 16.13 -9.53
CA GLY A 307 4.87 16.14 -10.43
C GLY A 307 6.15 16.12 -9.62
N ASN A 308 7.19 16.80 -10.12
CA ASN A 308 8.42 16.98 -9.36
C ASN A 308 8.83 18.45 -9.31
N VAL A 309 9.54 18.83 -8.24
CA VAL A 309 10.14 20.15 -8.09
C VAL A 309 11.65 20.05 -7.89
N ALA A 310 12.39 21.05 -8.36
CA ALA A 310 13.84 21.12 -8.20
C ALA A 310 14.23 21.13 -6.72
N TYR A 311 15.12 20.24 -6.33
CA TYR A 311 15.59 20.10 -4.95
C TYR A 311 16.87 20.92 -4.73
N SER A 312 17.00 21.57 -3.57
CA SER A 312 18.14 22.43 -3.24
C SER A 312 19.49 21.68 -3.19
N GLY A 313 19.46 20.38 -2.92
CA GLY A 313 20.61 19.47 -2.99
C GLY A 313 20.95 18.96 -4.40
N GLY A 314 20.25 19.45 -5.44
CA GLY A 314 20.35 18.98 -6.82
C GLY A 314 19.32 17.89 -7.14
N GLY A 315 18.98 17.79 -8.43
CA GLY A 315 17.94 16.87 -8.91
C GLY A 315 16.52 17.36 -8.64
N TYR A 316 15.57 16.44 -8.64
CA TYR A 316 14.15 16.71 -8.46
C TYR A 316 13.56 15.78 -7.39
N THR A 317 12.57 16.27 -6.66
CA THR A 317 11.80 15.50 -5.67
C THR A 317 10.32 15.55 -6.01
N GLY A 318 9.58 14.50 -5.68
CA GLY A 318 8.12 14.47 -5.81
C GLY A 318 7.48 15.64 -5.07
N HIS A 319 6.48 16.27 -5.68
CA HIS A 319 5.81 17.45 -5.15
C HIS A 319 4.38 17.60 -5.68
N LYS A 320 3.51 18.28 -4.93
CA LYS A 320 2.15 18.64 -5.37
C LYS A 320 1.87 20.14 -5.19
N TRP A 321 1.22 20.74 -6.20
CA TRP A 321 0.81 22.14 -6.22
C TRP A 321 -0.52 22.32 -6.96
N ASN A 322 -1.08 23.52 -6.94
CA ASN A 322 -2.42 23.78 -7.45
C ASN A 322 -2.43 24.45 -8.81
N ASN A 323 -3.41 24.11 -9.63
CA ASN A 323 -3.63 24.71 -10.94
C ASN A 323 -5.09 25.14 -11.09
N ILE A 324 -5.32 26.34 -11.64
CA ILE A 324 -6.64 26.88 -11.96
C ILE A 324 -6.62 27.36 -13.41
N LYS A 325 -7.61 26.94 -14.21
CA LYS A 325 -7.77 27.42 -15.58
C LYS A 325 -8.61 28.69 -15.59
N VAL A 326 -8.10 29.75 -16.21
CA VAL A 326 -8.81 31.00 -16.43
C VAL A 326 -8.77 31.31 -17.92
N GLY A 327 -9.93 31.26 -18.57
CA GLY A 327 -10.01 31.29 -20.04
C GLY A 327 -9.20 30.14 -20.65
N ASN A 328 -8.18 30.48 -21.44
CA ASN A 328 -7.29 29.51 -22.07
C ASN A 328 -5.96 29.32 -21.33
N THR A 329 -5.74 30.03 -20.21
CA THR A 329 -4.47 30.04 -19.49
C THR A 329 -4.58 29.26 -18.19
N TRP A 330 -3.61 28.39 -17.94
CA TRP A 330 -3.43 27.72 -16.66
C TRP A 330 -2.55 28.56 -15.74
N TYR A 331 -3.03 28.81 -14.53
CA TYR A 331 -2.30 29.49 -13.48
C TYR A 331 -1.97 28.51 -12.34
N GLU A 332 -0.75 28.57 -11.83
CA GLU A 332 -0.24 27.73 -10.75
C GLU A 332 -0.11 28.48 -9.43
N PHE A 333 -0.35 27.75 -8.35
CA PHE A 333 -0.26 28.21 -6.96
C PHE A 333 0.45 27.15 -6.14
N ASP A 334 1.50 27.52 -5.41
CA ASP A 334 2.20 26.60 -4.53
C ASP A 334 2.27 27.17 -3.12
N THR A 335 1.36 26.77 -2.25
CA THR A 335 1.31 27.24 -0.87
C THR A 335 2.47 26.68 -0.03
N GLN A 336 2.98 25.47 -0.34
CA GLN A 336 4.00 24.84 0.50
C GLN A 336 5.38 25.44 0.24
N ILE A 337 5.76 25.65 -1.02
CA ILE A 337 7.03 26.28 -1.34
C ILE A 337 7.03 27.75 -0.93
N GLU A 338 5.91 28.46 -1.08
CA GLU A 338 5.80 29.84 -0.61
C GLU A 338 5.91 29.93 0.91
N ASP A 339 5.24 29.05 1.65
CA ASP A 339 5.38 28.97 3.11
C ASP A 339 6.84 28.76 3.51
N LYS A 340 7.51 27.77 2.90
CA LYS A 340 8.94 27.53 3.19
C LYS A 340 9.83 28.70 2.78
N TYR A 341 9.53 29.36 1.68
CA TYR A 341 10.25 30.54 1.23
C TYR A 341 10.08 31.69 2.24
N ASN A 342 8.85 31.95 2.69
CA ASN A 342 8.55 32.98 3.68
C ASN A 342 9.26 32.70 5.01
N GLU A 343 9.23 31.45 5.48
CA GLU A 343 9.92 31.00 6.69
C GLU A 343 11.43 31.28 6.61
N LEU A 344 12.08 30.90 5.50
CA LEU A 344 13.53 31.07 5.33
C LEU A 344 13.96 32.53 5.17
N ASN A 345 13.10 33.39 4.63
CA ASN A 345 13.43 34.78 4.34
C ASN A 345 12.88 35.79 5.38
N GLY A 346 12.03 35.33 6.30
CA GLY A 346 11.45 36.17 7.35
C GLY A 346 10.53 37.28 6.82
N ASN A 347 9.94 37.11 5.63
CA ASN A 347 8.99 38.05 5.05
C ASN A 347 7.88 37.32 4.29
N THR A 348 6.76 38.00 4.06
CA THR A 348 5.67 37.48 3.22
C THR A 348 5.93 37.82 1.76
N SER A 349 6.01 36.82 0.89
CA SER A 349 6.05 36.97 -0.56
C SER A 349 4.87 36.30 -1.26
N TYR A 350 4.89 36.39 -2.60
CA TYR A 350 3.89 35.82 -3.53
C TYR A 350 4.59 35.31 -4.80
N PHE A 351 5.78 34.72 -4.64
CA PHE A 351 6.59 34.25 -5.77
C PHE A 351 5.97 33.08 -6.51
N TYR A 352 5.14 32.30 -5.84
CA TYR A 352 4.48 31.10 -6.33
C TYR A 352 2.95 31.21 -6.34
N TYR A 353 2.44 32.45 -6.32
CA TYR A 353 1.01 32.75 -6.38
C TYR A 353 0.59 33.18 -7.79
N GLY A 354 -0.34 32.45 -8.42
CA GLY A 354 -0.97 32.84 -9.67
C GLY A 354 0.00 32.99 -10.83
N LYS A 355 1.04 32.15 -10.90
CA LYS A 355 2.02 32.16 -12.00
C LYS A 355 1.43 31.48 -13.22
N VAL A 356 1.80 31.93 -14.42
CA VAL A 356 1.43 31.18 -15.63
C VAL A 356 2.14 29.83 -15.55
N ARG A 357 1.39 28.74 -15.67
CA ARG A 357 1.93 27.38 -15.66
C ARG A 357 3.05 27.28 -16.69
N ASN A 358 4.16 26.62 -16.31
CA ASN A 358 5.36 26.47 -17.12
C ASN A 358 6.16 27.77 -17.36
N SER A 359 5.89 28.84 -16.59
CA SER A 359 6.73 30.05 -16.61
C SER A 359 8.11 29.84 -15.97
N ASN A 360 8.30 28.78 -15.19
CA ASN A 360 9.57 28.37 -14.62
C ASN A 360 9.86 26.87 -14.88
N PRO A 361 10.29 26.51 -16.11
CA PRO A 361 10.42 25.11 -16.53
C PRO A 361 11.58 24.36 -15.87
N THR A 362 12.51 25.07 -15.20
CA THR A 362 13.60 24.45 -14.45
C THR A 362 13.22 24.14 -13.01
N LEU A 363 12.11 24.71 -12.53
CA LEU A 363 11.61 24.45 -11.19
C LEU A 363 10.66 23.26 -11.16
N TYR A 364 9.67 23.21 -12.05
CA TYR A 364 8.64 22.17 -12.04
C TYR A 364 8.76 21.21 -13.22
N ILE A 365 8.70 19.91 -12.93
CA ILE A 365 8.42 18.85 -13.89
C ILE A 365 6.95 18.49 -13.78
N TYR A 366 6.21 18.77 -14.84
CA TYR A 366 4.78 18.54 -14.93
C TYR A 366 4.47 17.08 -15.30
N PRO A 367 3.27 16.58 -14.94
CA PRO A 367 2.81 15.29 -15.44
C PRO A 367 2.67 15.33 -16.96
N GLU A 368 2.90 14.18 -17.61
CA GLU A 368 2.88 14.06 -19.08
C GLU A 368 1.50 14.41 -19.66
N ASN A 369 0.41 14.05 -18.96
CA ASN A 369 -0.95 14.25 -19.42
C ASN A 369 -1.82 14.95 -18.36
N LEU A 370 -1.91 16.28 -18.46
CA LEU A 370 -2.70 17.09 -17.51
C LEU A 370 -4.21 16.80 -17.59
N ASP A 371 -4.75 16.56 -18.78
CA ASP A 371 -6.18 16.30 -18.96
C ASP A 371 -6.61 14.98 -18.30
N GLU A 372 -5.72 13.98 -18.27
CA GLU A 372 -5.94 12.74 -17.54
C GLU A 372 -5.95 12.95 -16.03
N VAL A 373 -4.97 13.70 -15.49
CA VAL A 373 -4.91 14.03 -14.07
C VAL A 373 -6.15 14.81 -13.63
N ILE A 374 -6.58 15.79 -14.43
CA ILE A 374 -7.85 16.53 -14.21
C ILE A 374 -9.03 15.56 -14.26
N GLY A 375 -9.01 14.63 -15.22
CA GLY A 375 -10.04 13.62 -15.40
C GLY A 375 -10.21 12.67 -14.22
N TRP A 376 -9.23 12.54 -13.32
CA TRP A 376 -9.38 11.77 -12.09
C TRP A 376 -10.35 12.41 -11.10
N TYR A 377 -10.46 13.74 -11.07
CA TYR A 377 -11.41 14.42 -10.20
C TYR A 377 -12.85 14.31 -10.73
N LYS A 378 -13.81 14.05 -9.83
CA LYS A 378 -15.24 13.90 -10.15
C LYS A 378 -16.10 14.90 -9.39
N GLY A 379 -15.49 15.98 -8.90
CA GLY A 379 -16.18 17.09 -8.24
C GLY A 379 -16.72 16.70 -6.87
N PHE A 380 -15.97 15.86 -6.13
CA PHE A 380 -16.35 15.37 -4.80
C PHE A 380 -17.70 14.67 -4.77
N ARG A 381 -18.12 14.10 -5.90
CA ARG A 381 -19.38 13.34 -5.98
C ARG A 381 -19.19 12.00 -5.29
N PHE A 382 -20.22 11.57 -4.57
CA PHE A 382 -20.26 10.22 -4.04
C PHE A 382 -20.69 9.21 -5.10
N ALA A 383 -20.22 7.98 -4.95
CA ALA A 383 -20.63 6.85 -5.78
C ALA A 383 -22.02 6.33 -5.33
N ASP A 384 -22.87 5.95 -6.28
CA ASP A 384 -24.12 5.23 -5.99
C ASP A 384 -23.80 3.87 -5.35
N PRO A 385 -24.57 3.33 -4.40
CA PRO A 385 -24.28 2.02 -3.77
C PRO A 385 -23.93 0.91 -4.77
N MET A 386 -22.98 0.03 -4.42
CA MET A 386 -22.66 -1.11 -5.28
C MET A 386 -23.45 -2.34 -4.84
N LYS A 387 -24.41 -2.77 -5.66
CA LYS A 387 -25.20 -3.99 -5.42
C LYS A 387 -24.83 -5.08 -6.39
N CYS A 388 -24.25 -6.15 -5.86
CA CYS A 388 -23.70 -7.24 -6.64
C CYS A 388 -24.46 -8.54 -6.45
N VAL A 389 -24.37 -9.42 -7.45
CA VAL A 389 -24.86 -10.79 -7.39
C VAL A 389 -23.77 -11.72 -7.93
N ALA A 390 -23.41 -12.74 -7.15
CA ALA A 390 -22.61 -13.86 -7.62
C ALA A 390 -23.53 -15.08 -7.75
N ASP A 391 -23.55 -15.68 -8.94
CA ASP A 391 -24.38 -16.84 -9.27
C ASP A 391 -23.45 -17.97 -9.72
N ILE A 392 -23.21 -18.92 -8.81
CA ILE A 392 -22.26 -20.02 -8.96
C ILE A 392 -23.07 -21.29 -9.21
N THR A 393 -22.88 -21.90 -10.38
CA THR A 393 -23.60 -23.10 -10.79
C THR A 393 -22.63 -24.24 -11.02
N VAL A 394 -22.96 -25.43 -10.52
CA VAL A 394 -22.19 -26.66 -10.69
C VAL A 394 -23.17 -27.77 -11.01
N GLY A 395 -23.30 -28.10 -12.30
CA GLY A 395 -24.30 -29.05 -12.77
C GLY A 395 -25.73 -28.58 -12.46
N ASP A 396 -26.48 -29.34 -11.65
CA ASP A 396 -27.84 -29.03 -11.20
C ASP A 396 -27.87 -28.14 -9.93
N LYS A 397 -26.72 -27.85 -9.33
CA LYS A 397 -26.62 -27.05 -8.10
C LYS A 397 -26.36 -25.59 -8.43
N ASN A 398 -26.96 -24.71 -7.64
CA ASN A 398 -26.84 -23.27 -7.78
C ASN A 398 -26.71 -22.61 -6.41
N LEU A 399 -25.73 -21.73 -6.29
CA LEU A 399 -25.53 -20.84 -5.15
C LEU A 399 -25.62 -19.41 -5.64
N LYS A 400 -26.60 -18.67 -5.14
CA LYS A 400 -26.87 -17.29 -5.55
C LYS A 400 -26.71 -16.35 -4.37
N LEU A 401 -25.64 -15.58 -4.40
CA LEU A 401 -25.22 -14.69 -3.33
C LEU A 401 -25.45 -13.24 -3.75
N ARG A 402 -25.87 -12.41 -2.79
CA ARG A 402 -26.18 -10.99 -3.02
C ARG A 402 -25.37 -10.16 -2.05
N TYR A 403 -24.70 -9.15 -2.58
CA TYR A 403 -23.87 -8.25 -1.81
C TYR A 403 -24.33 -6.82 -2.02
N GLU A 404 -24.26 -6.03 -0.96
CA GLU A 404 -24.45 -4.59 -1.02
C GLU A 404 -23.29 -3.94 -0.28
N GLN A 405 -22.40 -3.29 -1.02
CA GLN A 405 -21.41 -2.43 -0.43
C GLN A 405 -22.06 -1.09 -0.16
N LYS A 406 -22.33 -0.84 1.12
CA LYS A 406 -22.98 0.39 1.60
C LYS A 406 -22.07 1.59 1.41
N LYS A 407 -22.71 2.74 1.52
CA LYS A 407 -22.17 4.08 1.32
C LYS A 407 -20.87 4.37 2.07
N SER A 408 -20.62 3.86 3.27
CA SER A 408 -19.35 4.08 3.97
C SER A 408 -18.23 3.26 3.31
N ASN A 409 -17.39 3.92 2.52
CA ASN A 409 -15.96 4.00 2.79
C ASN A 409 -15.38 2.77 3.52
N LEU A 410 -15.42 1.65 2.80
CA LEU A 410 -14.54 0.47 2.84
C LEU A 410 -14.58 -0.45 4.07
N GLU A 411 -15.10 -1.66 3.84
CA GLU A 411 -14.38 -2.87 4.27
C GLU A 411 -13.30 -3.16 3.21
N ILE A 412 -12.13 -2.50 3.30
CA ILE A 412 -10.91 -2.91 2.58
C ILE A 412 -10.26 -4.01 3.41
N TRP A 413 -10.10 -5.18 2.79
CA TRP A 413 -9.19 -6.24 3.23
C TRP A 413 -9.44 -6.78 4.65
N GLY A 414 -10.71 -6.91 5.02
CA GLY A 414 -11.12 -7.52 6.28
C GLY A 414 -11.72 -8.89 6.07
N ASN A 415 -10.86 -9.90 5.91
CA ASN A 415 -11.18 -11.32 5.73
C ASN A 415 -11.94 -11.62 4.42
N ALA A 416 -11.45 -12.60 3.66
CA ALA A 416 -12.43 -13.48 3.05
C ALA A 416 -13.30 -13.94 4.22
N ASP A 417 -14.54 -13.46 4.31
CA ASP A 417 -15.51 -14.17 5.11
C ASP A 417 -15.39 -15.58 4.57
N TYR A 418 -14.85 -16.50 5.37
CA TYR A 418 -15.07 -17.91 5.17
C TYR A 418 -16.55 -18.10 5.51
N THR A 419 -17.41 -17.57 4.63
CA THR A 419 -18.81 -17.88 4.62
C THR A 419 -18.87 -19.39 4.42
N ASP A 420 -19.76 -20.07 5.12
CA ASP A 420 -20.13 -21.48 4.87
C ASP A 420 -20.82 -21.65 3.49
N ASP A 421 -20.49 -20.80 2.52
CA ASP A 421 -20.99 -20.77 1.16
C ASP A 421 -20.31 -21.91 0.40
N TYR A 422 -20.92 -23.09 0.49
CA TYR A 422 -20.46 -24.28 -0.20
C TYR A 422 -21.50 -24.86 -1.14
N ILE A 423 -21.03 -25.44 -2.25
CA ILE A 423 -21.82 -26.31 -3.11
C ILE A 423 -21.32 -27.74 -2.94
N LYS A 424 -22.24 -28.66 -2.68
CA LYS A 424 -21.99 -30.10 -2.76
C LYS A 424 -22.63 -30.68 -4.01
N TYR A 425 -21.80 -31.12 -4.95
CA TYR A 425 -22.20 -31.77 -6.19
C TYR A 425 -21.80 -33.25 -6.17
N GLU A 426 -22.78 -34.12 -6.35
CA GLU A 426 -22.59 -35.58 -6.35
C GLU A 426 -23.22 -36.18 -7.60
N ASN A 427 -22.39 -36.62 -8.55
CA ASN A 427 -22.86 -37.18 -9.83
C ASN A 427 -21.77 -38.04 -10.48
N LYS A 428 -22.18 -38.95 -11.37
CA LYS A 428 -21.28 -39.81 -12.16
C LYS A 428 -20.51 -39.05 -13.24
N LYS A 429 -20.90 -37.83 -13.56
CA LYS A 429 -20.26 -36.99 -14.56
C LYS A 429 -19.77 -35.69 -13.94
N LEU A 430 -18.53 -35.33 -14.26
CA LEU A 430 -17.95 -34.05 -13.88
C LEU A 430 -18.76 -32.90 -14.46
N PRO A 431 -19.11 -31.90 -13.64
CA PRO A 431 -19.89 -30.76 -14.07
C PRO A 431 -19.01 -29.70 -14.75
N THR A 432 -19.67 -28.76 -15.41
CA THR A 432 -19.09 -27.44 -15.66
C THR A 432 -19.42 -26.55 -14.47
N LEU A 433 -18.40 -25.93 -13.89
CA LEU A 433 -18.52 -24.82 -12.97
C LEU A 433 -18.75 -23.55 -13.80
N THR A 434 -19.82 -22.83 -13.52
CA THR A 434 -20.13 -21.53 -14.13
C THR A 434 -20.27 -20.49 -13.04
N VAL A 435 -19.55 -19.37 -13.17
CA VAL A 435 -19.64 -18.23 -12.24
C VAL A 435 -20.13 -17.03 -13.04
N LYS A 436 -21.31 -16.53 -12.70
CA LYS A 436 -21.85 -15.29 -13.26
C LYS A 436 -21.84 -14.20 -12.18
N LEU A 437 -21.06 -13.17 -12.43
CA LEU A 437 -20.94 -11.98 -11.58
C LEU A 437 -21.75 -10.85 -12.19
N SER A 438 -22.52 -10.12 -11.39
CA SER A 438 -23.39 -9.02 -11.88
C SER A 438 -23.37 -7.83 -10.91
N ILE A 439 -23.22 -6.62 -11.43
CA ILE A 439 -23.28 -5.35 -10.69
C ILE A 439 -24.57 -4.64 -11.11
N ASN A 440 -25.62 -4.77 -10.31
CA ASN A 440 -26.95 -4.21 -10.62
C ASN A 440 -26.98 -2.69 -10.43
N GLU A 441 -26.41 -2.22 -9.32
CA GLU A 441 -26.18 -0.82 -8.99
C GLU A 441 -24.67 -0.62 -8.81
N GLY A 442 -24.11 0.46 -9.36
CA GLY A 442 -22.66 0.71 -9.45
C GLY A 442 -22.34 1.64 -10.62
N THR A 443 -21.09 2.11 -10.68
CA THR A 443 -20.64 3.09 -11.69
C THR A 443 -19.63 2.46 -12.65
N ALA A 444 -19.91 2.50 -13.95
CA ALA A 444 -18.99 2.00 -14.96
C ALA A 444 -17.68 2.82 -15.04
N PRO A 445 -16.57 2.26 -15.54
CA PRO A 445 -16.38 0.85 -15.92
C PRO A 445 -16.46 -0.14 -14.76
N TYR A 446 -16.71 -1.40 -15.13
CA TYR A 446 -16.76 -2.55 -14.25
C TYR A 446 -15.63 -3.51 -14.54
N ASP A 447 -15.15 -4.18 -13.51
CA ASP A 447 -14.12 -5.20 -13.59
C ASP A 447 -14.56 -6.44 -12.80
N TYR A 448 -14.42 -7.61 -13.42
CA TYR A 448 -14.86 -8.89 -12.90
C TYR A 448 -13.71 -9.88 -12.92
N GLU A 449 -13.42 -10.52 -11.80
CA GLU A 449 -12.34 -11.51 -11.69
C GLU A 449 -12.89 -12.80 -11.11
N VAL A 450 -12.44 -13.94 -11.63
CA VAL A 450 -12.70 -15.26 -11.04
C VAL A 450 -11.40 -16.06 -11.03
N ILE A 451 -11.05 -16.57 -9.85
CA ILE A 451 -9.95 -17.49 -9.64
C ILE A 451 -10.53 -18.81 -9.14
N VAL A 452 -10.14 -19.93 -9.74
CA VAL A 452 -10.54 -21.26 -9.29
C VAL A 452 -9.31 -22.06 -8.93
N CYS A 453 -9.26 -22.53 -7.68
CA CYS A 453 -8.19 -23.36 -7.15
C CYS A 453 -8.73 -24.76 -6.85
N HIS A 454 -7.92 -25.79 -7.06
CA HIS A 454 -8.18 -27.17 -6.66
C HIS A 454 -7.15 -27.60 -5.63
N GLU A 455 -7.57 -28.11 -4.48
CA GLU A 455 -6.67 -28.63 -3.45
C GLU A 455 -6.72 -30.15 -3.41
N LYS A 456 -5.54 -30.77 -3.50
CA LYS A 456 -5.38 -32.23 -3.46
C LYS A 456 -4.05 -32.59 -2.81
N ASP A 457 -4.08 -33.49 -1.83
CA ASP A 457 -2.90 -33.98 -1.10
C ASP A 457 -2.02 -32.84 -0.52
N GLY A 458 -2.65 -31.76 -0.05
CA GLY A 458 -1.98 -30.56 0.47
C GLY A 458 -1.34 -29.66 -0.61
N THR A 459 -1.57 -29.95 -1.88
CA THR A 459 -1.12 -29.14 -3.02
C THR A 459 -2.29 -28.36 -3.62
N GLN A 460 -2.13 -27.04 -3.74
CA GLN A 460 -3.11 -26.15 -4.38
C GLN A 460 -2.72 -25.89 -5.83
N THR A 461 -3.62 -26.15 -6.77
CA THR A 461 -3.44 -25.91 -8.22
C THR A 461 -4.44 -24.87 -8.72
N TYR A 462 -3.96 -23.84 -9.41
CA TYR A 462 -4.80 -22.81 -10.03
C TYR A 462 -5.29 -23.31 -11.39
N LEU A 463 -6.62 -23.39 -11.58
CA LEU A 463 -7.26 -23.89 -12.79
C LEU A 463 -7.86 -22.77 -13.65
N MET A 464 -8.16 -21.63 -13.04
CA MET A 464 -8.68 -20.43 -13.70
C MET A 464 -8.17 -19.20 -12.95
N ASP A 465 -7.79 -18.17 -13.71
CA ASP A 465 -7.47 -16.82 -13.25
C ASP A 465 -7.82 -15.89 -14.42
N GLU A 466 -9.10 -15.50 -14.48
CA GLU A 466 -9.64 -14.71 -15.58
C GLU A 466 -10.19 -13.38 -15.06
N THR A 467 -9.85 -12.30 -15.77
CA THR A 467 -10.36 -10.96 -15.53
C THR A 467 -11.09 -10.44 -16.77
N LYS A 468 -12.24 -9.78 -16.59
CA LYS A 468 -13.04 -9.16 -17.64
C LYS A 468 -13.39 -7.73 -17.27
N PHE A 469 -12.97 -6.79 -18.12
CA PHE A 469 -13.28 -5.37 -18.02
C PHE A 469 -14.44 -4.99 -18.95
N SER A 470 -15.40 -4.19 -18.49
CA SER A 470 -16.47 -3.68 -19.34
C SER A 470 -16.94 -2.28 -18.94
N VAL A 471 -17.13 -1.40 -19.93
CA VAL A 471 -17.73 -0.06 -19.74
C VAL A 471 -19.26 -0.06 -19.88
N LYS A 472 -19.86 -1.16 -20.34
CA LYS A 472 -21.30 -1.27 -20.65
C LYS A 472 -21.96 -2.42 -19.93
N ASP A 473 -21.31 -3.57 -19.89
CA ASP A 473 -21.90 -4.81 -19.40
C ASP A 473 -21.84 -4.87 -17.88
N LYS A 474 -23.02 -4.90 -17.27
CA LYS A 474 -23.22 -5.07 -15.83
C LYS A 474 -23.06 -6.51 -15.35
N SER A 475 -22.56 -7.41 -16.19
CA SER A 475 -22.28 -8.78 -15.76
C SER A 475 -21.21 -9.44 -16.62
N ALA A 476 -20.47 -10.37 -16.03
CA ALA A 476 -19.56 -11.27 -16.71
C ALA A 476 -19.86 -12.73 -16.33
N THR A 477 -19.59 -13.66 -17.24
CA THR A 477 -19.74 -15.10 -16.98
C THR A 477 -18.42 -15.81 -17.30
N PHE A 478 -18.02 -16.68 -16.39
CA PHE A 478 -16.82 -17.50 -16.44
C PHE A 478 -17.24 -18.96 -16.36
N SER A 479 -16.53 -19.85 -17.05
CA SER A 479 -16.90 -21.26 -17.06
C SER A 479 -15.68 -22.16 -17.16
N LEU A 480 -15.60 -23.15 -16.27
CA LEU A 480 -14.52 -24.11 -16.17
C LEU A 480 -15.13 -25.52 -16.14
N LYS A 481 -14.69 -26.39 -17.04
CA LYS A 481 -15.00 -27.81 -16.92
C LYS A 481 -14.10 -28.40 -15.83
N LEU A 482 -14.68 -28.95 -14.76
CA LEU A 482 -13.86 -29.50 -13.68
C LEU A 482 -13.02 -30.68 -14.20
N PRO A 483 -11.70 -30.68 -13.95
CA PRO A 483 -10.80 -31.69 -14.51
C PRO A 483 -10.92 -33.05 -13.82
N GLU A 484 -11.27 -33.06 -12.53
CA GLU A 484 -11.41 -34.26 -11.72
C GLU A 484 -12.43 -34.05 -10.59
N TYR A 485 -12.64 -35.08 -9.74
CA TYR A 485 -13.44 -34.95 -8.53
C TYR A 485 -12.57 -34.45 -7.38
N GLY A 486 -13.15 -33.69 -6.47
CA GLY A 486 -12.49 -33.21 -5.25
C GLY A 486 -13.01 -31.85 -4.80
N GLU A 487 -12.19 -31.13 -4.07
CA GLU A 487 -12.54 -29.86 -3.42
C GLU A 487 -11.93 -28.69 -4.21
N TYR A 488 -12.74 -27.66 -4.42
CA TYR A 488 -12.40 -26.48 -5.20
C TYR A 488 -12.72 -25.23 -4.39
N THR A 489 -11.89 -24.20 -4.56
CA THR A 489 -12.15 -22.85 -4.05
C THR A 489 -12.41 -21.94 -5.24
N VAL A 490 -13.49 -21.18 -5.18
CA VAL A 490 -13.87 -20.18 -6.18
C VAL A 490 -13.76 -18.82 -5.53
N GLU A 491 -12.71 -18.07 -5.87
CA GLU A 491 -12.57 -16.67 -5.50
C GLU A 491 -13.17 -15.80 -6.60
N TYR A 492 -13.86 -14.73 -6.23
CA TYR A 492 -14.41 -13.81 -7.21
C TYR A 492 -14.36 -12.36 -6.74
N ARG A 493 -14.08 -11.47 -7.70
CA ARG A 493 -14.07 -10.01 -7.49
C ARG A 493 -15.01 -9.30 -8.43
N MET A 494 -15.66 -8.26 -7.92
CA MET A 494 -16.45 -7.30 -8.67
C MET A 494 -16.02 -5.91 -8.25
N ARG A 495 -15.56 -5.10 -9.20
CA ARG A 495 -15.16 -3.72 -9.00
C ARG A 495 -15.90 -2.80 -9.95
N ASP A 496 -16.04 -1.55 -9.53
CA ASP A 496 -16.57 -0.47 -10.36
C ASP A 496 -15.57 0.70 -10.41
N SER A 497 -15.91 1.79 -11.10
CA SER A 497 -14.97 2.90 -11.33
C SER A 497 -14.64 3.76 -10.11
N SER A 498 -15.32 3.52 -8.99
CA SER A 498 -15.04 4.18 -7.72
C SER A 498 -14.06 3.40 -6.84
N SER A 499 -13.32 2.45 -7.44
CA SER A 499 -12.36 1.57 -6.74
C SER A 499 -12.96 0.69 -5.64
N ARG A 500 -14.30 0.64 -5.55
CA ARG A 500 -15.03 -0.28 -4.67
C ARG A 500 -14.88 -1.70 -5.15
N GLU A 501 -14.78 -2.61 -4.21
CA GLU A 501 -14.56 -4.03 -4.46
C GLU A 501 -15.45 -4.88 -3.57
N ILE A 502 -16.07 -5.90 -4.17
CA ILE A 502 -16.52 -7.10 -3.46
C ILE A 502 -15.54 -8.21 -3.79
N PHE A 503 -14.84 -8.72 -2.78
CA PHE A 503 -14.04 -9.95 -2.86
C PHE A 503 -14.62 -10.98 -1.89
N LYS A 504 -14.99 -12.15 -2.42
CA LYS A 504 -15.54 -13.26 -1.64
C LYS A 504 -15.03 -14.59 -2.20
N MET A 505 -15.21 -15.64 -1.40
CA MET A 505 -14.79 -17.00 -1.72
C MET A 505 -15.96 -17.95 -1.49
N ALA A 506 -16.07 -19.00 -2.29
CA ALA A 506 -17.01 -20.10 -2.09
C ALA A 506 -16.31 -21.44 -2.29
N SER A 507 -16.74 -22.47 -1.57
CA SER A 507 -16.21 -23.83 -1.71
C SER A 507 -17.11 -24.66 -2.63
N VAL A 508 -16.51 -25.45 -3.51
CA VAL A 508 -17.22 -26.39 -4.38
C VAL A 508 -16.63 -27.77 -4.18
N SER A 509 -17.46 -28.71 -3.73
CA SER A 509 -17.10 -30.12 -3.62
C SER A 509 -17.79 -30.91 -4.73
N ALA A 510 -17.00 -31.65 -5.52
CA ALA A 510 -17.51 -32.49 -6.60
C ALA A 510 -17.09 -33.93 -6.35
N HIS A 511 -18.05 -34.84 -6.19
CA HIS A 511 -17.79 -36.24 -5.85
C HIS A 511 -18.52 -37.21 -6.77
N ASP A 512 -17.90 -38.34 -7.09
CA ASP A 512 -18.52 -39.40 -7.89
C ASP A 512 -19.52 -40.19 -7.03
N ASN A 513 -20.81 -40.11 -7.37
CA ASN A 513 -21.86 -40.85 -6.66
C ASN A 513 -22.19 -42.22 -7.27
N SER A 514 -21.32 -42.74 -8.15
CA SER A 514 -21.38 -44.12 -8.60
C SER A 514 -21.24 -45.11 -7.42
N ALA A 515 -21.52 -46.39 -7.67
CA ALA A 515 -21.37 -47.39 -6.62
C ALA A 515 -19.91 -47.43 -6.14
N LEU A 516 -19.72 -47.40 -4.81
CA LEU A 516 -18.40 -47.40 -4.20
C LEU A 516 -17.64 -48.68 -4.58
N LYS A 517 -16.41 -48.50 -5.05
CA LYS A 517 -15.46 -49.58 -5.36
C LYS A 517 -14.13 -49.24 -4.73
N GLY A 518 -13.50 -50.21 -4.08
CA GLY A 518 -12.22 -50.01 -3.43
C GLY A 518 -11.33 -51.25 -3.46
N GLU A 519 -10.04 -51.01 -3.27
CA GLU A 519 -9.02 -52.03 -3.12
C GLU A 519 -8.14 -51.71 -1.91
N LEU A 520 -7.98 -52.71 -1.03
CA LEU A 520 -7.15 -52.59 0.15
C LEU A 520 -5.69 -52.95 -0.16
N THR A 521 -4.79 -51.99 0.04
CA THR A 521 -3.34 -52.20 0.01
C THR A 521 -2.82 -52.37 1.42
N VAL A 522 -2.07 -53.45 1.66
CA VAL A 522 -1.42 -53.74 2.94
C VAL A 522 0.05 -54.00 2.67
N LYS A 523 0.94 -53.27 3.34
CA LYS A 523 2.38 -53.40 3.17
C LYS A 523 3.10 -53.33 4.52
N LYS A 524 4.22 -54.05 4.62
CA LYS A 524 5.18 -53.85 5.71
C LYS A 524 5.92 -52.54 5.46
N GLU A 525 5.82 -51.61 6.39
CA GLU A 525 6.46 -50.31 6.30
C GLU A 525 6.67 -49.72 7.69
N THR A 526 7.75 -48.99 7.89
CA THR A 526 8.01 -48.29 9.16
C THR A 526 8.42 -46.87 8.81
N ARG A 527 7.66 -45.89 9.31
CA ARG A 527 7.99 -44.48 9.12
C ARG A 527 9.20 -44.11 9.95
N LYS A 528 10.28 -43.65 9.31
CA LYS A 528 11.51 -43.22 9.99
C LYS A 528 11.31 -41.93 10.80
N ASP A 529 10.37 -41.11 10.37
CA ASP A 529 9.99 -39.83 10.96
C ASP A 529 8.92 -39.96 12.06
N ARG A 530 8.22 -41.10 12.15
CA ARG A 530 7.19 -41.40 13.17
C ARG A 530 7.17 -42.89 13.53
N LEU A 531 8.12 -43.31 14.37
CA LEU A 531 8.32 -44.71 14.78
C LEU A 531 7.17 -45.28 15.63
N ASP A 532 6.34 -44.41 16.21
CA ASP A 532 5.18 -44.70 17.04
C ASP A 532 3.94 -45.14 16.25
N TYR A 533 3.90 -44.91 14.93
CA TYR A 533 2.72 -45.19 14.11
C TYR A 533 2.53 -46.69 13.81
N GLY A 534 3.59 -47.50 13.91
CA GLY A 534 3.53 -48.95 13.72
C GLY A 534 4.43 -49.46 12.59
N ASN A 535 4.29 -50.75 12.28
CA ASN A 535 5.17 -51.50 11.39
C ASN A 535 4.47 -52.04 10.13
N THR A 536 3.18 -51.74 9.98
CA THR A 536 2.34 -52.16 8.86
C THR A 536 1.48 -50.99 8.41
N TYR A 537 1.56 -50.66 7.12
CA TYR A 537 0.79 -49.62 6.47
C TYR A 537 -0.39 -50.21 5.70
N VAL A 538 -1.56 -49.59 5.86
CA VAL A 538 -2.80 -49.93 5.17
C VAL A 538 -3.34 -48.70 4.47
N LYS A 539 -3.67 -48.81 3.19
CA LYS A 539 -4.32 -47.77 2.39
C LYS A 539 -5.52 -48.36 1.66
N LEU A 540 -6.68 -47.73 1.79
CA LEU A 540 -7.85 -48.04 0.96
C LEU A 540 -7.86 -47.10 -0.25
N ASN A 541 -7.58 -47.62 -1.44
CA ASN A 541 -7.79 -46.85 -2.67
C ASN A 541 -9.23 -47.09 -3.12
N TYR A 542 -10.07 -46.05 -3.16
CA TYR A 542 -11.47 -46.19 -3.55
C TYR A 542 -11.93 -45.12 -4.53
N THR A 543 -13.03 -45.41 -5.22
CA THR A 543 -13.73 -44.54 -6.17
C THR A 543 -15.24 -44.70 -5.98
N GLY A 544 -16.02 -43.71 -6.40
CA GLY A 544 -17.47 -43.71 -6.19
C GLY A 544 -17.87 -43.51 -4.72
N GLY A 545 -19.17 -43.63 -4.43
CA GLY A 545 -19.73 -43.49 -3.08
C GLY A 545 -20.10 -42.07 -2.66
N GLY A 546 -19.81 -41.05 -3.47
CA GLY A 546 -19.99 -39.64 -3.12
C GLY A 546 -19.00 -39.19 -2.03
N LYS A 547 -19.28 -38.07 -1.36
CA LYS A 547 -18.44 -37.62 -0.24
C LYS A 547 -18.61 -38.57 0.93
N THR A 548 -17.54 -39.26 1.30
CA THR A 548 -17.53 -40.26 2.37
C THR A 548 -17.50 -39.57 3.73
N ASN A 549 -18.20 -40.16 4.70
CA ASN A 549 -18.41 -39.53 6.02
C ASN A 549 -17.59 -40.18 7.14
N CYS A 550 -17.13 -41.41 6.95
CA CYS A 550 -16.39 -42.17 7.95
C CYS A 550 -15.55 -43.27 7.29
N PHE A 551 -14.33 -43.46 7.80
CA PHE A 551 -13.41 -44.53 7.43
C PHE A 551 -12.87 -45.18 8.71
N ASP A 552 -13.12 -46.48 8.86
CA ASP A 552 -12.64 -47.30 9.98
C ASP A 552 -11.75 -48.41 9.45
N CYS A 553 -10.71 -48.80 10.20
CA CYS A 553 -9.83 -49.91 9.82
C CYS A 553 -9.41 -50.72 11.03
N ILE A 554 -9.61 -52.04 10.96
CA ILE A 554 -9.40 -52.99 12.05
C ILE A 554 -8.60 -54.19 11.53
N ALA A 555 -7.64 -54.67 12.32
CA ALA A 555 -6.91 -55.90 12.03
C ALA A 555 -7.28 -56.98 13.07
N TYR A 556 -7.89 -58.07 12.59
CA TYR A 556 -8.25 -59.24 13.40
C TYR A 556 -7.18 -60.33 13.26
N GLY A 557 -6.51 -60.67 14.37
CA GLY A 557 -5.64 -61.85 14.47
C GLY A 557 -6.28 -62.94 15.34
N ASP A 558 -5.71 -64.15 15.29
CA ASP A 558 -6.26 -65.34 15.96
C ASP A 558 -6.49 -65.17 17.48
N GLU A 559 -5.76 -64.27 18.14
CA GLU A 559 -5.83 -64.01 19.59
C GLU A 559 -5.82 -62.50 19.95
N GLU A 560 -5.71 -61.59 18.97
CA GLU A 560 -5.52 -60.15 19.22
C GLU A 560 -6.23 -59.29 18.16
N THR A 561 -6.85 -58.18 18.59
CA THR A 561 -7.39 -57.14 17.70
C THR A 561 -6.52 -55.90 17.81
N ALA A 562 -6.01 -55.39 16.69
CA ALA A 562 -5.27 -54.14 16.64
C ALA A 562 -6.13 -53.03 16.03
N TYR A 563 -6.13 -51.86 16.67
CA TYR A 563 -6.75 -50.64 16.17
C TYR A 563 -5.66 -49.72 15.62
N GLY A 564 -5.87 -49.19 14.42
CA GLY A 564 -4.88 -48.36 13.75
C GLY A 564 -4.99 -46.88 14.13
N VAL A 565 -3.90 -46.13 13.91
CA VAL A 565 -3.92 -44.65 13.96
C VAL A 565 -4.41 -44.11 12.61
N PHE A 566 -5.39 -43.19 12.64
CA PHE A 566 -6.14 -42.74 11.47
C PHE A 566 -5.53 -41.56 10.72
N GLY A 567 -5.51 -41.65 9.38
CA GLY A 567 -5.41 -40.56 8.40
C GLY A 567 -6.50 -40.71 7.31
N ASN A 568 -6.62 -39.74 6.38
CA ASN A 568 -7.76 -39.53 5.45
C ASN A 568 -8.17 -40.71 4.52
N ASP A 569 -7.42 -41.81 4.50
CA ASP A 569 -7.67 -43.08 3.79
C ASP A 569 -6.64 -44.15 4.21
N GLU A 570 -5.94 -43.90 5.32
CA GLU A 570 -4.72 -44.59 5.71
C GLU A 570 -4.75 -44.98 7.18
N CYS A 571 -4.30 -46.19 7.47
CA CYS A 571 -4.16 -46.69 8.83
C CYS A 571 -2.82 -47.37 9.03
N TRP A 572 -2.29 -47.24 10.23
CA TRP A 572 -1.05 -47.87 10.63
C TRP A 572 -1.28 -48.80 11.82
N PHE A 573 -0.70 -50.00 11.74
CA PHE A 573 -0.82 -51.03 12.77
C PHE A 573 0.56 -51.46 13.26
N ASN A 574 0.64 -51.87 14.52
CA ASN A 574 1.79 -52.56 15.07
C ASN A 574 1.51 -54.07 15.16
N LEU A 575 1.79 -54.79 14.07
CA LEU A 575 1.48 -56.22 13.96
C LEU A 575 2.66 -57.09 14.43
N LYS A 576 2.37 -58.22 15.07
CA LYS A 576 3.39 -59.17 15.55
C LYS A 576 3.90 -60.09 14.44
N LYS A 577 5.22 -60.32 14.42
CA LYS A 577 5.91 -61.15 13.42
C LYS A 577 5.46 -62.60 13.51
N GLY A 578 5.29 -63.25 12.37
CA GLY A 578 4.88 -64.64 12.24
C GLY A 578 3.37 -64.89 12.41
N LYS A 579 2.56 -63.86 12.57
CA LYS A 579 1.09 -63.98 12.72
C LYS A 579 0.35 -63.61 11.44
N LYS A 580 -0.84 -64.21 11.26
CA LYS A 580 -1.79 -63.90 10.18
C LYS A 580 -2.87 -62.97 10.72
N TYR A 581 -3.28 -62.00 9.90
CA TYR A 581 -4.34 -61.05 10.22
C TYR A 581 -5.32 -60.95 9.06
N LEU A 582 -6.61 -60.83 9.37
CA LEU A 582 -7.64 -60.34 8.46
C LEU A 582 -7.80 -58.83 8.71
N ILE A 583 -7.38 -58.03 7.75
CA ILE A 583 -7.53 -56.57 7.84
C ILE A 583 -8.83 -56.21 7.15
N ILE A 584 -9.69 -55.46 7.83
CA ILE A 584 -10.98 -54.97 7.34
C ILE A 584 -10.96 -53.45 7.41
N ALA A 585 -11.21 -52.80 6.28
CA ALA A 585 -11.43 -51.37 6.17
C ALA A 585 -12.89 -51.12 5.78
N SER A 586 -13.59 -50.32 6.58
CA SER A 586 -15.01 -50.00 6.40
C SER A 586 -15.13 -48.53 6.01
N ILE A 587 -15.94 -48.23 5.01
CA ILE A 587 -16.17 -46.86 4.56
C ILE A 587 -17.66 -46.59 4.44
N THR A 588 -18.10 -45.45 4.98
CA THR A 588 -19.49 -45.02 4.90
C THR A 588 -19.65 -44.07 3.70
N ASP A 589 -20.44 -44.50 2.72
CA ASP A 589 -20.76 -43.69 1.56
C ASP A 589 -21.66 -42.49 1.91
N SER A 590 -21.82 -41.56 0.98
CA SER A 590 -22.65 -40.35 1.12
C SER A 590 -24.11 -40.62 1.48
N LYS A 591 -24.61 -41.85 1.29
CA LYS A 591 -25.98 -42.28 1.62
C LYS A 591 -26.05 -42.97 2.98
N GLY A 592 -24.95 -43.03 3.72
CA GLY A 592 -24.88 -43.69 5.02
C GLY A 592 -24.74 -45.21 4.94
N LYS A 593 -24.47 -45.78 3.76
CA LYS A 593 -24.25 -47.23 3.63
C LYS A 593 -22.77 -47.55 3.91
N VAL A 594 -22.54 -48.51 4.80
CA VAL A 594 -21.20 -49.04 5.11
C VAL A 594 -20.80 -50.08 4.05
N HIS A 595 -19.55 -49.99 3.59
CA HIS A 595 -18.92 -50.95 2.66
C HIS A 595 -17.61 -51.45 3.25
N ASP A 596 -17.46 -52.77 3.33
CA ASP A 596 -16.29 -53.41 3.94
C ASP A 596 -15.34 -53.96 2.86
N PHE A 597 -14.06 -53.68 3.03
CA PHE A 597 -12.97 -54.17 2.20
C PHE A 597 -12.02 -54.97 3.07
N SER A 598 -11.84 -56.24 2.75
CA SER A 598 -11.00 -57.13 3.56
C SER A 598 -9.82 -57.69 2.78
N LYS A 599 -8.68 -57.88 3.47
CA LYS A 599 -7.50 -58.55 2.91
C LYS A 599 -6.76 -59.34 3.99
N GLU A 600 -6.40 -60.57 3.67
CA GLU A 600 -5.51 -61.37 4.51
C GLU A 600 -4.06 -60.89 4.37
N PHE A 601 -3.35 -60.78 5.49
CA PHE A 601 -1.95 -60.39 5.53
C PHE A 601 -1.17 -61.22 6.56
N THR A 602 0.02 -61.67 6.18
CA THR A 602 0.94 -62.35 7.09
C THR A 602 2.19 -61.50 7.27
N TYR A 603 2.45 -61.07 8.50
CA TYR A 603 3.64 -60.28 8.80
C TYR A 603 4.86 -61.20 8.95
N LYS A 604 5.59 -61.40 7.85
CA LYS A 604 6.75 -62.31 7.75
C LYS A 604 7.99 -61.83 8.51
#